data_AF-A0A7S0LLT5-F1
#
_entry.id   AF-A0A7S0LLT5-F1
#
_cell.length_a   1.000
_cell.length_b   1.000
_cell.length_c   1.000
_cell.angle_alpha   90.00
_cell.angle_beta   90.00
_cell.angle_gamma   90.00
#
_symmetry.space_group_name_H-M   'P 1'
#
loop_
_entity.id
_entity.type
_entity.pdbx_description
1 polymer ?
#
loop_
_entity_poly.entity_id
_entity_poly.type
_entity_poly.pdbx_seq_one_letter_code
_entity_poly.pdbx_strand_id
1 'polypeptide(L)'
;MAPMLALSSFLACAQNPCLEKGVVCLDPDEGPLHRRTGARRRRGTHWRAGSGRPSASPSTDHACPPINMSHMEDLWPEEHFRGPLHGPRSFFSRIPPHLLARHADFGPCRRKVYIDIGARTFEAGLYEMFKFYPELGGFDEFYLFEAVAGFYKLPPLDELRTLLAPYMPHEAIATFARRHFFFQAFIGARSQPSTVPPTIGLSDFLATTLQLRPADAVVVKMDVEGYEYTIVDTLLADGTFELIDELFVEVHYGHKKMSRMFNWCKKLPLDWWCKYTRDNATDLYQSLRDAGVYAHHWP
;
A
#
# COMPACT_ATOMS: atom_id res chain seq x y z
N MET A 1 25.51 14.49 -0.25
CA MET A 1 24.46 15.17 -1.02
C MET A 1 24.63 14.79 -2.49
N ALA A 2 24.13 13.62 -2.85
CA ALA A 2 23.85 13.20 -4.22
C ALA A 2 22.31 13.30 -4.40
N PRO A 3 21.81 13.59 -5.60
CA PRO A 3 20.65 14.48 -5.73
C PRO A 3 19.30 13.74 -5.85
N MET A 4 18.27 14.44 -5.36
CA MET A 4 16.81 14.26 -5.48
C MET A 4 16.25 14.00 -6.90
N LEU A 5 17.09 13.78 -7.93
CA LEU A 5 16.68 13.73 -9.34
C LEU A 5 16.22 12.34 -9.83
N ALA A 6 16.37 11.28 -9.02
CA ALA A 6 15.98 9.93 -9.45
C ALA A 6 14.48 9.62 -9.23
N LEU A 7 13.79 10.29 -8.29
CA LEU A 7 12.43 9.91 -7.89
C LEU A 7 11.32 10.47 -8.79
N SER A 8 11.51 11.65 -9.40
CA SER A 8 10.55 12.23 -10.35
C SER A 8 10.41 11.43 -11.66
N SER A 9 11.38 10.57 -11.99
CA SER A 9 11.33 9.70 -13.18
C SER A 9 10.50 8.43 -12.97
N PHE A 10 10.06 8.08 -11.76
CA PHE A 10 9.30 6.84 -11.53
C PHE A 10 7.82 6.95 -11.91
N LEU A 11 7.21 8.15 -11.80
CA LEU A 11 5.85 8.38 -12.32
C LEU A 11 5.78 8.24 -13.85
N ALA A 12 6.89 8.44 -14.56
CA ALA A 12 6.97 8.22 -16.01
C ALA A 12 6.98 6.74 -16.42
N CYS A 13 7.21 5.81 -15.48
CA CYS A 13 7.16 4.37 -15.71
C CYS A 13 5.80 3.73 -15.39
N ALA A 14 4.82 4.48 -14.90
CA ALA A 14 3.46 3.98 -14.74
C ALA A 14 2.90 3.68 -16.14
N GLN A 15 2.78 2.40 -16.48
CA GLN A 15 2.21 1.97 -17.75
C GLN A 15 0.70 2.18 -17.70
N ASN A 16 0.24 3.34 -18.15
CA ASN A 16 -1.17 3.58 -18.40
C ASN A 16 -1.51 3.03 -19.81
N PRO A 17 -2.41 2.05 -19.96
CA PRO A 17 -2.79 1.48 -21.25
C PRO A 17 -3.57 2.46 -22.17
N CYS A 18 -3.73 3.72 -21.78
CA CYS A 18 -4.30 4.77 -22.63
C CYS A 18 -3.46 5.07 -23.90
N LEU A 19 -2.27 4.49 -24.03
CA LEU A 19 -1.32 4.80 -25.10
C LEU A 19 -1.58 4.10 -26.44
N GLU A 20 -2.53 3.17 -26.57
CA GLU A 20 -2.59 2.39 -27.82
C GLU A 20 -3.46 2.95 -28.96
N LYS A 21 -4.38 3.91 -28.75
CA LYS A 21 -5.10 4.54 -29.90
C LYS A 21 -5.52 5.99 -29.65
N GLY A 22 -4.67 6.94 -30.06
CA GLY A 22 -5.09 8.21 -30.65
C GLY A 22 -5.93 9.21 -29.82
N VAL A 23 -5.89 9.17 -28.49
CA VAL A 23 -6.54 10.19 -27.64
C VAL A 23 -5.48 11.11 -27.04
N VAL A 24 -5.58 12.41 -27.34
CA VAL A 24 -4.73 13.46 -26.77
C VAL A 24 -5.01 13.56 -25.26
N CYS A 25 -3.99 13.30 -24.45
CA CYS A 25 -4.02 13.65 -23.03
C CYS A 25 -3.81 15.16 -22.93
N LEU A 26 -4.84 15.89 -22.49
CA LEU A 26 -4.73 17.31 -22.20
C LEU A 26 -4.03 17.48 -20.83
N ASP A 27 -2.87 18.12 -20.81
CA ASP A 27 -2.25 18.65 -19.59
C ASP A 27 -3.13 19.76 -19.01
N PRO A 28 -3.51 19.73 -17.71
CA PRO A 28 -4.37 20.77 -17.15
C PRO A 28 -3.68 22.11 -16.85
N ASP A 29 -2.34 22.21 -16.82
CA ASP A 29 -1.68 23.43 -16.34
C ASP A 29 -0.31 23.67 -16.98
N GLU A 30 -0.28 24.33 -18.14
CA GLU A 30 0.89 25.12 -18.57
C GLU A 30 0.49 26.57 -18.88
N GLY A 31 0.58 27.42 -17.85
CA GLY A 31 0.68 28.87 -18.00
C GLY A 31 2.16 29.31 -18.04
N PRO A 32 2.50 30.47 -18.65
CA PRO A 32 3.88 30.75 -19.05
C PRO A 32 4.81 31.11 -17.87
N LEU A 33 5.94 30.42 -17.77
CA LEU A 33 7.05 30.71 -16.86
C LEU A 33 7.75 32.04 -17.20
N HIS A 34 7.72 32.99 -16.26
CA HIS A 34 8.63 34.14 -16.24
C HIS A 34 9.95 33.81 -15.52
N ARG A 35 11.06 33.96 -16.26
CA ARG A 35 12.45 33.93 -15.77
C ARG A 35 12.72 34.97 -14.68
N ARG A 36 13.39 34.57 -13.59
CA ARG A 36 14.36 35.42 -12.88
C ARG A 36 15.63 34.66 -12.50
N THR A 37 16.75 35.25 -12.87
CA THR A 37 18.13 34.89 -12.59
C THR A 37 18.56 35.47 -11.24
N GLY A 38 19.48 34.78 -10.54
CA GLY A 38 20.13 35.32 -9.34
C GLY A 38 21.15 34.35 -8.74
N ALA A 39 22.41 34.73 -8.78
CA ALA A 39 23.58 33.91 -8.44
C ALA A 39 24.14 34.15 -7.03
N ARG A 40 24.92 33.15 -6.56
CA ARG A 40 26.06 33.22 -5.58
C ARG A 40 25.66 33.44 -4.10
N ARG A 41 26.19 32.70 -3.11
CA ARG A 41 27.62 32.50 -2.75
C ARG A 41 27.77 31.37 -1.70
N ARG A 42 28.87 30.60 -1.77
CA ARG A 42 29.35 29.67 -0.73
C ARG A 42 30.03 30.43 0.42
N ARG A 43 29.84 29.99 1.66
CA ARG A 43 30.83 30.01 2.76
C ARG A 43 30.52 28.85 3.70
N GLY A 44 31.54 28.06 4.03
CA GLY A 44 31.46 26.99 5.03
C GLY A 44 31.80 27.48 6.43
N THR A 45 31.38 26.75 7.46
CA THR A 45 32.21 26.03 8.44
C THR A 45 31.41 25.69 9.70
N HIS A 46 31.83 24.59 10.35
CA HIS A 46 31.57 24.15 11.73
C HIS A 46 30.25 23.43 12.07
N TRP A 47 30.38 22.09 12.15
CA TRP A 47 29.48 21.22 12.89
C TRP A 47 29.74 21.36 14.40
N ARG A 48 28.77 21.91 15.13
CA ARG A 48 28.61 21.69 16.57
C ARG A 48 27.45 20.72 16.75
N ALA A 49 27.68 19.68 17.57
CA ALA A 49 26.63 18.82 18.07
C ALA A 49 25.66 19.66 18.93
N GLY A 50 24.45 19.85 18.44
CA GLY A 50 23.35 20.49 19.14
C GLY A 50 22.14 19.56 19.10
N SER A 51 21.83 18.97 20.25
CA SER A 51 20.57 18.30 20.53
C SER A 51 19.44 19.33 20.49
N GLY A 52 18.83 19.49 19.31
CA GLY A 52 17.64 20.31 19.11
C GLY A 52 16.79 19.63 18.06
N ARG A 53 15.74 18.90 18.49
CA ARG A 53 14.63 18.58 17.58
C ARG A 53 14.09 19.93 17.07
N PRO A 54 13.94 20.13 15.75
CA PRO A 54 13.14 21.23 15.26
C PRO A 54 11.73 21.01 15.80
N SER A 55 11.23 21.95 16.61
CA SER A 55 9.81 22.01 16.90
C SER A 55 9.11 22.37 15.60
N ALA A 56 8.62 21.37 14.88
CA ALA A 56 7.64 21.59 13.83
C ALA A 56 6.43 22.25 14.50
N SER A 57 6.06 23.43 14.02
CA SER A 57 4.77 24.05 14.37
C SER A 57 3.67 23.02 14.11
N PRO A 58 2.65 22.88 14.98
CA PRO A 58 1.55 21.96 14.73
C PRO A 58 0.91 22.32 13.40
N SER A 59 1.05 21.42 12.43
CA SER A 59 0.28 21.48 11.20
C SER A 59 -1.20 21.50 11.59
N THR A 60 -1.94 22.50 11.13
CA THR A 60 -3.41 22.57 11.28
C THR A 60 -4.14 21.67 10.28
N ASP A 61 -3.42 20.84 9.52
CA ASP A 61 -4.06 19.78 8.74
C ASP A 61 -4.70 18.81 9.75
N HIS A 62 -6.02 18.90 9.87
CA HIS A 62 -6.81 17.95 10.65
C HIS A 62 -6.44 16.54 10.19
N ALA A 63 -6.11 15.65 11.13
CA ALA A 63 -5.96 14.24 10.83
C ALA A 63 -7.26 13.75 10.16
N CYS A 64 -7.13 13.00 9.06
CA CYS A 64 -8.18 12.12 8.56
C CYS A 64 -8.70 11.35 9.80
N PRO A 65 -10.03 11.29 10.02
CA PRO A 65 -10.57 11.16 11.35
C PRO A 65 -9.99 9.92 12.04
N PRO A 66 -9.66 10.03 13.34
CA PRO A 66 -8.94 8.99 14.05
C PRO A 66 -9.75 7.69 14.00
N ILE A 67 -9.07 6.61 13.61
CA ILE A 67 -9.70 5.30 13.52
C ILE A 67 -10.02 4.82 14.93
N ASN A 68 -11.26 4.35 15.12
CA ASN A 68 -11.67 3.83 16.40
C ASN A 68 -11.18 2.39 16.60
N MET A 69 -10.06 2.23 17.29
CA MET A 69 -9.48 0.92 17.63
C MET A 69 -10.36 0.08 18.56
N SER A 70 -11.45 0.62 19.14
CA SER A 70 -12.32 -0.15 20.05
C SER A 70 -13.07 -1.29 19.36
N HIS A 71 -13.12 -1.30 18.03
CA HIS A 71 -13.75 -2.34 17.22
C HIS A 71 -12.74 -3.28 16.55
N MET A 72 -11.45 -3.15 16.91
CA MET A 72 -10.38 -4.02 16.43
C MET A 72 -10.68 -5.48 16.74
N GLU A 73 -10.63 -6.32 15.71
CA GLU A 73 -10.81 -7.76 15.88
C GLU A 73 -9.67 -8.38 16.67
N ASP A 74 -9.96 -9.42 17.43
CA ASP A 74 -8.91 -10.22 18.08
C ASP A 74 -8.00 -10.88 17.03
N LEU A 75 -6.70 -10.91 17.29
CA LEU A 75 -5.80 -11.79 16.55
C LEU A 75 -6.11 -13.24 16.95
N TRP A 76 -6.34 -14.11 15.96
CA TRP A 76 -6.55 -15.54 16.19
C TRP A 76 -5.36 -16.35 15.66
N PRO A 77 -4.18 -16.27 16.29
CA PRO A 77 -2.99 -16.96 15.81
C PRO A 77 -3.19 -18.47 15.77
N GLU A 78 -3.84 -19.06 16.78
CA GLU A 78 -4.17 -20.50 16.80
C GLU A 78 -4.98 -20.95 15.59
N GLU A 79 -5.76 -20.02 15.04
CA GLU A 79 -6.59 -20.22 13.86
C GLU A 79 -5.94 -19.72 12.57
N HIS A 80 -4.60 -19.57 12.59
CA HIS A 80 -3.79 -19.07 11.48
C HIS A 80 -4.26 -17.73 10.94
N PHE A 81 -4.83 -16.90 11.82
CA PHE A 81 -5.39 -15.58 11.49
C PHE A 81 -6.54 -15.62 10.47
N ARG A 82 -7.11 -16.81 10.18
CA ARG A 82 -8.13 -17.01 9.14
C ARG A 82 -9.56 -17.17 9.65
N GLY A 83 -9.82 -16.90 10.93
CA GLY A 83 -11.12 -17.25 11.51
C GLY A 83 -11.12 -18.61 12.19
N PRO A 84 -12.05 -18.90 13.13
CA PRO A 84 -12.15 -20.20 13.77
C PRO A 84 -12.19 -21.32 12.70
N LEU A 85 -11.14 -22.15 12.66
CA LEU A 85 -10.95 -23.20 11.65
C LEU A 85 -11.96 -24.35 11.83
N HIS A 86 -12.73 -24.31 12.92
CA HIS A 86 -13.87 -25.18 13.22
C HIS A 86 -15.21 -24.64 12.68
N GLY A 87 -15.23 -23.48 12.02
CA GLY A 87 -16.38 -22.97 11.28
C GLY A 87 -16.62 -23.74 9.97
N PRO A 88 -17.82 -23.63 9.36
CA PRO A 88 -18.09 -24.25 8.06
C PRO A 88 -17.07 -23.74 7.01
N ARG A 89 -16.65 -24.59 6.06
CA ARG A 89 -15.70 -24.21 4.97
C ARG A 89 -16.08 -22.92 4.24
N SER A 90 -17.36 -22.55 4.27
CA SER A 90 -17.86 -21.28 3.77
C SER A 90 -17.29 -20.04 4.47
N PHE A 91 -16.67 -20.17 5.64
CA PHE A 91 -16.03 -19.06 6.36
C PHE A 91 -14.78 -18.55 5.62
N PHE A 92 -14.12 -19.41 4.84
CA PHE A 92 -13.00 -19.04 3.96
C PHE A 92 -13.45 -18.54 2.59
N SER A 93 -14.72 -18.80 2.22
CA SER A 93 -15.33 -18.32 0.97
C SER A 93 -16.29 -17.15 1.20
N ARG A 94 -16.40 -16.67 2.44
CA ARG A 94 -17.20 -15.53 2.84
C ARG A 94 -16.22 -14.50 3.38
N ILE A 95 -16.46 -13.25 3.03
CA ILE A 95 -15.74 -12.09 3.56
C ILE A 95 -15.60 -12.29 5.07
N PRO A 96 -14.35 -12.41 5.59
CA PRO A 96 -14.14 -12.50 7.02
C PRO A 96 -14.91 -11.37 7.71
N PRO A 97 -15.69 -11.63 8.78
CA PRO A 97 -16.59 -10.63 9.36
C PRO A 97 -15.92 -9.31 9.76
N HIS A 98 -14.60 -9.31 10.00
CA HIS A 98 -13.80 -8.12 10.31
C HIS A 98 -13.50 -7.24 9.09
N LEU A 99 -13.52 -7.79 7.87
CA LEU A 99 -13.45 -7.04 6.61
C LEU A 99 -14.79 -6.34 6.29
N LEU A 100 -15.90 -6.78 6.89
CA LEU A 100 -17.23 -6.17 6.71
C LEU A 100 -17.55 -5.05 7.69
N ALA A 101 -16.71 -4.84 8.70
CA ALA A 101 -16.96 -3.79 9.67
C ALA A 101 -16.35 -2.49 9.14
N ARG A 102 -17.21 -1.49 8.91
CA ARG A 102 -16.83 -0.11 8.64
C ARG A 102 -16.10 0.44 9.86
N HIS A 103 -14.77 0.34 9.87
CA HIS A 103 -13.96 0.76 11.01
C HIS A 103 -13.51 2.22 10.91
N ALA A 104 -13.40 2.76 9.69
CA ALA A 104 -13.09 4.16 9.45
C ALA A 104 -14.11 4.83 8.51
N ASP A 105 -14.49 6.08 8.83
CA ASP A 105 -15.21 6.97 7.90
C ASP A 105 -14.23 7.92 7.24
N PHE A 106 -13.77 7.57 6.04
CA PHE A 106 -12.84 8.40 5.27
C PHE A 106 -13.53 9.55 4.51
N GLY A 107 -14.84 9.74 4.67
CA GLY A 107 -15.59 10.83 4.02
C GLY A 107 -14.99 12.23 4.22
N PRO A 108 -14.49 12.60 5.42
CA PRO A 108 -13.86 13.90 5.68
C PRO A 108 -12.44 14.06 5.14
N CYS A 109 -11.80 13.00 4.67
CA CYS A 109 -10.37 13.02 4.32
C CYS A 109 -10.13 13.73 3.00
N ARG A 110 -8.98 14.39 2.89
CA ARG A 110 -8.61 15.23 1.75
C ARG A 110 -8.45 14.44 0.45
N ARG A 111 -7.88 13.26 0.56
CA ARG A 111 -7.51 12.35 -0.53
C ARG A 111 -7.55 10.94 0.02
N LYS A 112 -8.10 9.99 -0.72
CA LYS A 112 -8.18 8.57 -0.36
C LYS A 112 -7.34 7.75 -1.31
N VAL A 113 -6.30 7.11 -0.79
CA VAL A 113 -5.31 6.38 -1.58
C VAL A 113 -5.35 4.91 -1.19
N TYR A 114 -5.50 4.05 -2.18
CA TYR A 114 -5.34 2.61 -2.02
C TYR A 114 -4.03 2.16 -2.65
N ILE A 115 -3.30 1.32 -1.93
CA ILE A 115 -2.02 0.75 -2.37
C ILE A 115 -2.10 -0.77 -2.29
N ASP A 116 -1.90 -1.45 -3.42
CA ASP A 116 -1.82 -2.91 -3.50
C ASP A 116 -0.38 -3.34 -3.76
N ILE A 117 0.20 -4.05 -2.79
CA ILE A 117 1.56 -4.55 -2.87
C ILE A 117 1.50 -6.07 -3.04
N GLY A 118 2.10 -6.56 -4.13
CA GLY A 118 1.90 -7.94 -4.57
C GLY A 118 0.54 -8.11 -5.24
N ALA A 119 0.23 -7.20 -6.16
CA ALA A 119 -1.09 -7.11 -6.79
C ALA A 119 -1.42 -8.34 -7.67
N ARG A 120 -0.42 -9.07 -8.15
CA ARG A 120 -0.57 -10.26 -8.98
C ARG A 120 -1.43 -10.01 -10.21
N THR A 121 -2.67 -10.50 -10.27
CA THR A 121 -3.63 -10.18 -11.35
C THR A 121 -4.74 -9.29 -10.79
N PHE A 122 -5.43 -8.55 -11.66
CA PHE A 122 -6.55 -7.71 -11.25
C PHE A 122 -7.60 -8.48 -10.44
N GLU A 123 -7.89 -9.71 -10.87
CA GLU A 123 -8.88 -10.58 -10.23
C GLU A 123 -8.44 -11.06 -8.85
N ALA A 124 -7.17 -11.43 -8.70
CA ALA A 124 -6.65 -12.03 -7.47
C ALA A 124 -6.28 -11.00 -6.39
N GLY A 125 -5.93 -9.77 -6.79
CA GLY A 125 -5.64 -8.67 -5.87
C GLY A 125 -6.83 -7.72 -5.74
N LEU A 126 -6.78 -6.61 -6.47
CA LEU A 126 -7.71 -5.49 -6.32
C LEU A 126 -9.19 -5.85 -6.44
N TYR A 127 -9.59 -6.77 -7.34
CA TYR A 127 -10.99 -7.15 -7.46
C TYR A 127 -11.50 -7.96 -6.26
N GLU A 128 -10.69 -8.85 -5.68
CA GLU A 128 -11.02 -9.48 -4.40
C GLU A 128 -11.12 -8.42 -3.31
N MET A 129 -10.21 -7.43 -3.29
CA MET A 129 -10.28 -6.34 -2.33
C MET A 129 -11.59 -5.54 -2.44
N PHE A 130 -12.13 -5.29 -3.63
CA PHE A 130 -13.46 -4.66 -3.77
C PHE A 130 -14.60 -5.50 -3.17
N LYS A 131 -14.50 -6.84 -3.20
CA LYS A 131 -15.49 -7.71 -2.54
C LYS A 131 -15.38 -7.62 -1.04
N PHE A 132 -14.16 -7.58 -0.51
CA PHE A 132 -13.90 -7.56 0.92
C PHE A 132 -14.05 -6.16 1.54
N TYR A 133 -13.79 -5.10 0.78
CA TYR A 133 -13.79 -3.70 1.20
C TYR A 133 -14.51 -2.81 0.16
N PRO A 134 -15.85 -2.87 0.06
CA PRO A 134 -16.62 -2.12 -0.94
C PRO A 134 -16.43 -0.60 -0.88
N GLU A 135 -16.05 -0.06 0.28
CA GLU A 135 -15.71 1.34 0.50
C GLU A 135 -14.57 1.83 -0.40
N LEU A 136 -13.73 0.93 -0.95
CA LEU A 136 -12.77 1.25 -2.01
C LEU A 136 -13.44 1.95 -3.20
N GLY A 137 -14.72 1.70 -3.45
CA GLY A 137 -15.48 2.37 -4.51
C GLY A 137 -15.47 3.90 -4.42
N GLY A 138 -15.20 4.45 -3.23
CA GLY A 138 -15.09 5.88 -2.98
C GLY A 138 -13.66 6.43 -2.95
N PHE A 139 -12.63 5.64 -3.27
CA PHE A 139 -11.23 6.09 -3.22
C PHE A 139 -10.83 6.88 -4.48
N ASP A 140 -9.85 7.78 -4.32
CA ASP A 140 -9.44 8.69 -5.38
C ASP A 140 -8.37 8.06 -6.28
N GLU A 141 -7.45 7.28 -5.72
CA GLU A 141 -6.27 6.80 -6.42
C GLU A 141 -5.87 5.38 -5.99
N PHE A 142 -5.40 4.61 -6.96
CA PHE A 142 -5.05 3.20 -6.80
C PHE A 142 -3.63 2.98 -7.32
N TYR A 143 -2.73 2.54 -6.45
CA TYR A 143 -1.33 2.28 -6.78
C TYR A 143 -1.02 0.80 -6.62
N LEU A 144 -0.65 0.13 -7.71
CA LEU A 144 -0.47 -1.32 -7.71
C LEU A 144 0.95 -1.69 -8.08
N PHE A 145 1.51 -2.62 -7.32
CA PHE A 145 2.88 -3.09 -7.45
C PHE A 145 2.91 -4.59 -7.71
N GLU A 146 3.55 -4.99 -8.80
CA GLU A 146 3.82 -6.38 -9.13
C GLU A 146 5.23 -6.51 -9.73
N ALA A 147 6.06 -7.36 -9.15
CA ALA A 147 7.45 -7.53 -9.58
C ALA A 147 7.55 -8.36 -10.88
N VAL A 148 6.65 -9.33 -11.06
CA VAL A 148 6.68 -10.25 -12.20
C VAL A 148 6.07 -9.61 -13.43
N ALA A 149 6.87 -9.46 -14.48
CA ALA A 149 6.43 -8.89 -15.75
C ALA A 149 5.19 -9.59 -16.31
N GLY A 150 4.18 -8.81 -16.68
CA GLY A 150 2.98 -9.30 -17.35
C GLY A 150 1.96 -10.03 -16.48
N PHE A 151 2.19 -10.14 -15.15
CA PHE A 151 1.20 -10.69 -14.21
C PHE A 151 0.02 -9.74 -14.05
N TYR A 152 0.30 -8.47 -13.76
CA TYR A 152 -0.75 -7.50 -13.55
C TYR A 152 -1.14 -6.81 -14.85
N LYS A 153 -2.44 -6.75 -15.11
CA LYS A 153 -3.04 -5.98 -16.20
C LYS A 153 -4.37 -5.44 -15.72
N LEU A 154 -4.59 -4.15 -15.92
CA LEU A 154 -5.92 -3.58 -15.76
C LEU A 154 -6.82 -4.04 -16.92
N PRO A 155 -8.01 -4.62 -16.66
CA PRO A 155 -8.94 -4.99 -17.72
C PRO A 155 -9.37 -3.78 -18.59
N PRO A 156 -9.81 -4.02 -19.84
CA PRO A 156 -10.40 -2.97 -20.66
C PRO A 156 -11.62 -2.33 -20.00
N LEU A 157 -11.91 -1.07 -20.33
CA LEU A 157 -12.95 -0.29 -19.66
C LEU A 157 -14.34 -0.94 -19.66
N ASP A 158 -14.74 -1.62 -20.74
CA ASP A 158 -16.05 -2.29 -20.80
C ASP A 158 -16.13 -3.52 -19.88
N GLU A 159 -15.01 -4.20 -19.68
CA GLU A 159 -14.90 -5.28 -18.71
C GLU A 159 -14.91 -4.72 -17.28
N LEU A 160 -14.15 -3.65 -17.02
CA LEU A 160 -14.19 -2.94 -15.73
C LEU A 160 -15.61 -2.48 -15.37
N ARG A 161 -16.37 -1.97 -16.34
CA ARG A 161 -17.78 -1.58 -16.13
C ARG A 161 -18.62 -2.74 -15.63
N THR A 162 -18.39 -3.94 -16.16
CA THR A 162 -19.12 -5.14 -15.74
C THR A 162 -18.67 -5.59 -14.36
N LEU A 163 -17.36 -5.63 -14.11
CA LEU A 163 -16.79 -6.12 -12.85
C LEU A 163 -17.07 -5.18 -11.67
N LEU A 164 -16.98 -3.86 -11.88
CA LEU A 164 -17.01 -2.87 -10.80
C LEU A 164 -18.38 -2.19 -10.60
N ALA A 165 -19.37 -2.45 -11.46
CA ALA A 165 -20.74 -1.94 -11.29
C ALA A 165 -21.37 -2.21 -9.90
N PRO A 166 -21.08 -3.33 -9.21
CA PRO A 166 -21.60 -3.54 -7.86
C PRO A 166 -21.00 -2.63 -6.79
N TYR A 167 -19.82 -2.05 -7.02
CA TYR A 167 -19.02 -1.33 -6.01
C TYR A 167 -18.94 0.18 -6.27
N MET A 168 -19.09 0.62 -7.52
CA MET A 168 -19.02 2.03 -7.87
C MET A 168 -19.93 2.37 -9.08
N PRO A 169 -20.45 3.60 -9.16
CA PRO A 169 -21.25 4.06 -10.30
C PRO A 169 -20.46 4.00 -11.62
N HIS A 170 -21.15 3.79 -12.74
CA HIS A 170 -20.51 3.66 -14.06
C HIS A 170 -19.66 4.87 -14.45
N GLU A 171 -20.06 6.07 -14.04
CA GLU A 171 -19.31 7.32 -14.25
C GLU A 171 -18.00 7.36 -13.44
N ALA A 172 -17.96 6.72 -12.27
CA ALA A 172 -16.78 6.64 -11.43
C ALA A 172 -15.75 5.63 -11.98
N ILE A 173 -16.20 4.56 -12.66
CA ILE A 173 -15.32 3.51 -13.22
C ILE A 173 -14.32 4.08 -14.24
N ALA A 174 -14.75 5.04 -15.07
CA ALA A 174 -13.84 5.69 -16.01
C ALA A 174 -12.78 6.55 -15.30
N THR A 175 -13.14 7.17 -14.17
CA THR A 175 -12.21 7.94 -13.33
C THR A 175 -11.26 7.01 -12.60
N PHE A 176 -11.76 5.91 -12.02
CA PHE A 176 -10.96 4.83 -11.45
C PHE A 176 -9.88 4.37 -12.44
N ALA A 177 -10.25 4.03 -13.68
CA ALA A 177 -9.31 3.57 -14.69
C ALA A 177 -8.22 4.60 -15.02
N ARG A 178 -8.51 5.91 -14.95
CA ARG A 178 -7.52 6.98 -15.17
C ARG A 178 -6.63 7.23 -13.96
N ARG A 179 -7.10 6.93 -12.75
CA ARG A 179 -6.38 7.10 -11.47
C ARG A 179 -5.87 5.77 -10.92
N HIS A 180 -5.73 4.80 -11.82
CA HIS A 180 -5.17 3.49 -11.57
C HIS A 180 -3.74 3.46 -12.12
N PHE A 181 -2.77 3.34 -11.23
CA PHE A 181 -1.36 3.41 -11.57
C PHE A 181 -0.69 2.07 -11.28
N PHE A 182 -0.13 1.46 -12.32
CA PHE A 182 0.60 0.20 -12.20
C PHE A 182 2.11 0.43 -12.27
N PHE A 183 2.84 -0.19 -11.34
CA PHE A 183 4.29 -0.18 -11.26
C PHE A 183 4.82 -1.62 -11.31
N GLN A 184 5.64 -1.91 -12.32
CA GLN A 184 6.41 -3.15 -12.34
C GLN A 184 7.64 -3.02 -11.44
N ALA A 185 7.43 -3.14 -10.13
CA ALA A 185 8.44 -2.94 -9.11
C ALA A 185 8.21 -3.88 -7.93
N PHE A 186 9.30 -4.20 -7.22
CA PHE A 186 9.22 -4.84 -5.92
C PHE A 186 9.06 -3.77 -4.84
N ILE A 187 8.15 -3.93 -3.88
CA ILE A 187 8.14 -3.07 -2.68
C ILE A 187 8.94 -3.77 -1.59
N GLY A 188 9.89 -3.05 -1.01
CA GLY A 188 10.71 -3.53 0.08
C GLY A 188 10.89 -2.51 1.19
N ALA A 189 11.76 -2.83 2.13
CA ALA A 189 12.11 -1.97 3.25
C ALA A 189 12.71 -0.62 2.80
N ARG A 190 13.58 -0.64 1.78
CA ARG A 190 14.30 0.55 1.29
C ARG A 190 14.39 0.53 -0.23
N SER A 191 14.39 1.71 -0.86
CA SER A 191 14.54 1.82 -2.31
C SER A 191 15.91 1.30 -2.77
N GLN A 192 15.90 0.41 -3.77
CA GLN A 192 17.10 -0.06 -4.47
C GLN A 192 16.84 0.00 -5.99
N PRO A 193 17.02 1.17 -6.63
CA PRO A 193 16.74 1.36 -8.05
C PRO A 193 17.55 0.47 -9.00
N SER A 194 18.66 -0.10 -8.51
CA SER A 194 19.56 -0.96 -9.30
C SER A 194 19.09 -2.40 -9.42
N THR A 195 18.06 -2.84 -8.68
CA THR A 195 17.51 -4.19 -8.81
C THR A 195 16.64 -4.30 -10.07
N VAL A 196 16.40 -5.52 -10.55
CA VAL A 196 15.53 -5.78 -11.70
C VAL A 196 14.49 -6.84 -11.30
N PRO A 197 13.21 -6.48 -11.15
CA PRO A 197 12.65 -5.11 -11.24
C PRO A 197 13.18 -4.20 -10.11
N PRO A 198 13.06 -2.87 -10.22
CA PRO A 198 13.52 -1.95 -9.19
C PRO A 198 12.78 -2.20 -7.87
N THR A 199 13.50 -2.06 -6.76
CA THR A 199 12.89 -2.09 -5.43
C THR A 199 12.55 -0.66 -5.04
N ILE A 200 11.30 -0.42 -4.66
CA ILE A 200 10.84 0.85 -4.11
C ILE A 200 10.60 0.64 -2.61
N GLY A 201 11.18 1.50 -1.78
CA GLY A 201 10.93 1.48 -0.35
C GLY A 201 9.51 1.97 -0.06
N LEU A 202 8.72 1.25 0.74
CA LEU A 202 7.35 1.69 1.05
C LEU A 202 7.33 3.07 1.71
N SER A 203 8.20 3.30 2.71
CA SER A 203 8.37 4.59 3.38
C SER A 203 8.69 5.72 2.39
N ASP A 204 9.61 5.48 1.44
CA ASP A 204 9.99 6.45 0.41
C ASP A 204 8.82 6.74 -0.52
N PHE A 205 8.04 5.72 -0.89
CA PHE A 205 6.87 5.86 -1.74
C PHE A 205 5.79 6.71 -1.06
N LEU A 206 5.46 6.41 0.19
CA LEU A 206 4.44 7.13 0.96
C LEU A 206 4.83 8.59 1.19
N ALA A 207 6.02 8.83 1.74
CA ALA A 207 6.43 10.15 2.20
C ALA A 207 7.00 11.04 1.07
N THR A 208 7.73 10.46 0.12
CA THR A 208 8.45 11.24 -0.91
C THR A 208 7.76 11.21 -2.26
N THR A 209 7.32 10.04 -2.73
CA THR A 209 6.69 9.93 -4.05
C THR A 209 5.27 10.47 -4.04
N LEU A 210 4.44 10.01 -3.10
CA LEU A 210 3.04 10.42 -2.99
C LEU A 210 2.84 11.72 -2.20
N GLN A 211 3.86 12.11 -1.41
CA GLN A 211 3.83 13.29 -0.53
C GLN A 211 2.58 13.27 0.35
N LEU A 212 2.30 12.12 0.95
CA LEU A 212 1.12 11.93 1.80
C LEU A 212 1.18 12.83 3.03
N ARG A 213 0.01 13.28 3.46
CA ARG A 213 -0.18 14.13 4.63
C ARG A 213 -1.13 13.44 5.62
N PRO A 214 -1.11 13.80 6.91
CA PRO A 214 -2.05 13.25 7.90
C PRO A 214 -3.54 13.45 7.57
N ALA A 215 -3.88 14.38 6.67
CA ALA A 215 -5.25 14.59 6.20
C ALA A 215 -5.67 13.65 5.05
N ASP A 216 -4.74 12.85 4.52
CA ASP A 216 -5.01 11.81 3.52
C ASP A 216 -5.42 10.52 4.23
N ALA A 217 -6.35 9.77 3.63
CA ALA A 217 -6.67 8.41 4.01
C ALA A 217 -5.86 7.44 3.17
N VAL A 218 -5.22 6.46 3.79
CA VAL A 218 -4.34 5.51 3.13
C VAL A 218 -4.65 4.10 3.59
N VAL A 219 -5.09 3.28 2.63
CA VAL A 219 -5.31 1.85 2.83
C VAL A 219 -4.28 1.08 2.03
N VAL A 220 -3.58 0.16 2.69
CA VAL A 220 -2.55 -0.66 2.06
C VAL A 220 -2.95 -2.13 2.18
N LYS A 221 -2.89 -2.87 1.08
CA LYS A 221 -2.86 -4.34 1.08
C LYS A 221 -1.45 -4.81 0.74
N MET A 222 -0.92 -5.76 1.49
CA MET A 222 0.44 -6.27 1.37
C MET A 222 0.50 -7.79 1.40
N ASP A 223 1.02 -8.37 0.32
CA ASP A 223 1.32 -9.79 0.14
C ASP A 223 2.64 -9.87 -0.62
N VAL A 224 3.75 -10.08 0.10
CA VAL A 224 5.11 -9.90 -0.45
C VAL A 224 6.05 -11.03 -0.06
N GLU A 225 5.50 -12.21 0.18
CA GLU A 225 6.27 -13.46 0.31
C GLU A 225 7.42 -13.32 1.34
N GLY A 226 7.10 -12.89 2.56
CA GLY A 226 8.04 -12.85 3.68
C GLY A 226 8.78 -11.53 3.88
N TYR A 227 8.65 -10.59 2.94
CA TYR A 227 9.23 -9.25 3.10
C TYR A 227 8.42 -8.36 4.05
N GLU A 228 7.22 -8.79 4.46
CA GLU A 228 6.33 -8.06 5.37
C GLU A 228 7.08 -7.63 6.63
N TYR A 229 7.85 -8.54 7.22
CA TYR A 229 8.64 -8.29 8.44
C TYR A 229 9.59 -7.11 8.28
N THR A 230 10.42 -7.12 7.24
CA THR A 230 11.42 -6.04 7.04
C THR A 230 10.78 -4.71 6.66
N ILE A 231 9.64 -4.74 5.98
CA ILE A 231 8.87 -3.54 5.64
C ILE A 231 8.26 -2.95 6.90
N VAL A 232 7.55 -3.77 7.70
CA VAL A 232 6.94 -3.35 8.96
C VAL A 232 7.98 -2.83 9.94
N ASP A 233 9.09 -3.55 10.13
CA ASP A 233 10.21 -3.07 10.97
C ASP A 233 10.69 -1.68 10.54
N THR A 234 10.75 -1.44 9.23
CA THR A 234 11.20 -0.15 8.69
C THR A 234 10.18 0.94 8.90
N LEU A 235 8.90 0.68 8.60
CA LEU A 235 7.79 1.61 8.84
C LEU A 235 7.76 2.06 10.29
N LEU A 236 7.85 1.10 11.23
CA LEU A 236 7.88 1.36 12.67
C LEU A 236 9.14 2.15 13.09
N ALA A 237 10.31 1.77 12.56
CA ALA A 237 11.57 2.41 12.94
C ALA A 237 11.70 3.86 12.44
N ASP A 238 11.14 4.19 11.27
CA ASP A 238 11.21 5.54 10.70
C ASP A 238 9.94 6.37 10.89
N GLY A 239 8.90 5.80 11.51
CA GLY A 239 7.65 6.50 11.84
C GLY A 239 6.70 6.68 10.67
N THR A 240 7.02 6.17 9.48
CA THR A 240 6.15 6.35 8.30
C THR A 240 4.86 5.53 8.37
N PHE A 241 4.73 4.61 9.34
CA PHE A 241 3.45 3.97 9.65
C PHE A 241 2.33 4.96 9.97
N GLU A 242 2.64 6.17 10.48
CA GLU A 242 1.66 7.22 10.78
C GLU A 242 0.93 7.74 9.52
N LEU A 243 1.43 7.42 8.33
CA LEU A 243 0.80 7.76 7.05
C LEU A 243 -0.13 6.65 6.54
N ILE A 244 -0.32 5.56 7.29
CA ILE A 244 -1.16 4.43 6.92
C ILE A 244 -2.30 4.31 7.93
N ASP A 245 -3.53 4.42 7.44
CA ASP A 245 -4.73 4.29 8.26
C ASP A 245 -5.07 2.82 8.49
N GLU A 246 -5.26 2.07 7.40
CA GLU A 246 -5.53 0.63 7.45
C GLU A 246 -4.50 -0.17 6.65
N LEU A 247 -4.09 -1.31 7.22
CA LEU A 247 -3.09 -2.18 6.62
C LEU A 247 -3.57 -3.64 6.65
N PHE A 248 -3.84 -4.19 5.47
CA PHE A 248 -4.15 -5.60 5.26
C PHE A 248 -2.86 -6.35 4.90
N VAL A 249 -2.47 -7.35 5.69
CA VAL A 249 -1.20 -8.06 5.49
C VAL A 249 -1.44 -9.56 5.36
N GLU A 250 -0.92 -10.22 4.32
CA GLU A 250 -0.75 -11.67 4.29
C GLU A 250 0.58 -12.01 4.91
N VAL A 251 0.59 -12.29 6.21
CA VAL A 251 1.84 -12.55 6.91
C VAL A 251 2.32 -13.98 6.65
N HIS A 252 3.45 -14.09 5.96
CA HIS A 252 4.04 -15.38 5.62
C HIS A 252 4.86 -15.97 6.78
N TYR A 253 4.62 -17.23 7.15
CA TYR A 253 5.40 -17.92 8.19
C TYR A 253 5.42 -19.44 8.00
N GLY A 254 6.42 -20.09 8.58
CA GLY A 254 6.59 -21.54 8.58
C GLY A 254 5.60 -22.22 9.51
N HIS A 255 4.61 -22.94 8.93
CA HIS A 255 3.72 -23.78 9.71
C HIS A 255 3.18 -24.98 8.92
N LYS A 256 3.18 -26.17 9.52
CA LYS A 256 2.78 -27.44 8.86
C LYS A 256 1.38 -27.38 8.24
N LYS A 257 0.43 -26.73 8.90
CA LYS A 257 -0.95 -26.59 8.40
C LYS A 257 -1.00 -25.69 7.17
N MET A 258 -0.25 -24.59 7.17
CA MET A 258 -0.14 -23.68 6.03
C MET A 258 0.53 -24.36 4.84
N SER A 259 1.60 -25.10 5.08
CA SER A 259 2.24 -25.89 4.03
C SER A 259 1.30 -26.91 3.39
N ARG A 260 0.51 -27.61 4.19
CA ARG A 260 -0.42 -28.62 3.68
C ARG A 260 -1.59 -28.00 2.90
N MET A 261 -2.14 -26.88 3.38
CA MET A 261 -3.37 -26.29 2.85
C MET A 261 -3.13 -25.28 1.72
N PHE A 262 -2.10 -24.46 1.83
CA PHE A 262 -1.85 -23.32 0.95
C PHE A 262 -0.51 -23.42 0.21
N ASN A 263 0.16 -24.57 0.26
CA ASN A 263 1.44 -24.82 -0.40
C ASN A 263 2.60 -23.93 0.06
N TRP A 264 2.49 -23.27 1.21
CA TRP A 264 3.56 -22.52 1.84
C TRP A 264 4.76 -23.42 2.18
N CYS A 265 5.99 -22.91 2.08
CA CYS A 265 7.20 -23.67 2.42
C CYS A 265 7.43 -24.97 1.62
N LYS A 266 6.91 -25.04 0.38
CA LYS A 266 7.12 -26.21 -0.51
C LYS A 266 8.27 -26.03 -1.49
N LYS A 267 8.76 -24.81 -1.70
CA LYS A 267 9.79 -24.48 -2.69
C LYS A 267 11.09 -24.02 -2.06
N LEU A 268 11.53 -24.64 -0.97
CA LEU A 268 12.84 -24.31 -0.37
C LEU A 268 13.98 -24.46 -1.42
N PRO A 269 14.94 -23.52 -1.50
CA PRO A 269 15.17 -22.37 -0.61
C PRO A 269 14.41 -21.09 -0.99
N LEU A 270 13.56 -21.10 -2.03
CA LEU A 270 12.81 -19.93 -2.50
C LEU A 270 11.86 -19.39 -1.42
N ASP A 271 11.25 -20.29 -0.63
CA ASP A 271 10.41 -19.92 0.52
C ASP A 271 11.29 -19.63 1.76
N TRP A 272 12.27 -18.72 1.63
CA TRP A 272 13.27 -18.43 2.66
C TRP A 272 12.66 -17.91 3.97
N TRP A 273 11.45 -17.35 3.89
CA TRP A 273 10.66 -16.82 4.99
C TRP A 273 10.07 -17.91 5.91
N CYS A 274 10.19 -19.18 5.55
CA CYS A 274 9.75 -20.30 6.38
C CYS A 274 10.50 -20.46 7.71
N LYS A 275 11.56 -19.68 7.92
CA LYS A 275 12.23 -19.52 9.22
C LYS A 275 11.35 -18.79 10.25
N TYR A 276 10.42 -17.94 9.80
CA TYR A 276 9.54 -17.21 10.70
C TYR A 276 8.49 -18.15 11.28
N THR A 277 8.15 -17.94 12.54
CA THR A 277 7.14 -18.72 13.24
C THR A 277 5.80 -17.98 13.24
N ARG A 278 4.75 -18.69 13.64
CA ARG A 278 3.45 -18.09 13.93
C ARG A 278 3.53 -17.01 15.02
N ASP A 279 4.44 -17.17 15.97
CA ASP A 279 4.65 -16.18 17.03
C ASP A 279 5.27 -14.92 16.41
N ASN A 280 6.25 -15.05 15.50
CA ASN A 280 6.78 -13.89 14.77
C ASN A 280 5.68 -13.16 13.97
N ALA A 281 4.77 -13.91 13.33
CA ALA A 281 3.63 -13.33 12.63
C ALA A 281 2.65 -12.61 13.59
N THR A 282 2.46 -13.15 14.80
CA THR A 282 1.63 -12.52 15.84
C THR A 282 2.25 -11.22 16.32
N ASP A 283 3.56 -11.24 16.59
CA ASP A 283 4.33 -10.06 17.01
C ASP A 283 4.30 -8.95 15.95
N LEU A 284 4.35 -9.31 14.66
CA LEU A 284 4.21 -8.36 13.55
C LEU A 284 2.88 -7.62 13.61
N TYR A 285 1.75 -8.31 13.76
CA TYR A 285 0.46 -7.62 13.91
C TYR A 285 0.36 -6.81 15.20
N GLN A 286 0.86 -7.37 16.31
CA GLN A 286 0.77 -6.70 17.60
C GLN A 286 1.58 -5.39 17.57
N SER A 287 2.78 -5.39 16.99
CA SER A 287 3.61 -4.19 16.87
C SER A 287 2.96 -3.08 16.03
N LEU A 288 2.27 -3.44 14.94
CA LEU A 288 1.50 -2.47 14.15
C LEU A 288 0.33 -1.88 14.95
N ARG A 289 -0.42 -2.72 15.65
CA ARG A 289 -1.58 -2.29 16.45
C ARG A 289 -1.17 -1.46 17.67
N ASP A 290 -0.07 -1.81 18.32
CA ASP A 290 0.52 -1.04 19.43
C ASP A 290 1.01 0.34 18.97
N ALA A 291 1.44 0.45 17.70
CA ALA A 291 1.79 1.72 17.07
C ALA A 291 0.55 2.54 16.62
N GLY A 292 -0.66 1.96 16.72
CA GLY A 292 -1.91 2.63 16.34
C GLY A 292 -2.35 2.42 14.90
N VAL A 293 -1.70 1.52 14.14
CA VAL A 293 -2.14 1.16 12.79
C VAL A 293 -3.28 0.16 12.87
N TYR A 294 -4.34 0.38 12.08
CA TYR A 294 -5.42 -0.59 12.00
C TYR A 294 -5.01 -1.78 11.11
N ALA A 295 -4.31 -2.74 11.71
CA ALA A 295 -3.74 -3.87 10.98
C ALA A 295 -4.66 -5.10 10.99
N HIS A 296 -5.01 -5.53 9.78
CA HIS A 296 -5.87 -6.66 9.47
C HIS A 296 -5.09 -7.81 8.83
N HIS A 297 -5.59 -9.02 9.00
CA HIS A 297 -5.08 -10.16 8.25
C HIS A 297 -5.70 -10.24 6.86
N TRP A 298 -4.86 -10.41 5.84
CA TRP A 298 -5.26 -10.79 4.49
C TRP A 298 -5.10 -12.32 4.31
N PRO A 299 -6.18 -13.05 3.92
CA PRO A 299 -6.19 -14.50 3.78
C PRO A 299 -5.71 -15.03 2.43
#